data_AF-A0AAD7CTV1-F1
#
_entry.id   AF-A0AAD7CTV1-F1
#
_cell.length_a   1.000
_cell.length_b   1.000
_cell.length_c   1.000
_cell.angle_alpha   90.00
_cell.angle_beta   90.00
_cell.angle_gamma   90.00
#
_symmetry.space_group_name_H-M   'P 1'
#
loop_
_entity.id
_entity.type
_entity.pdbx_description
1 polymer ?
#
loop_
_entity_poly.entity_id
_entity_poly.type
_entity_poly.pdbx_seq_one_letter_code
_entity_poly.pdbx_strand_id
1 'polypeptide(L)'
;MADCLAKFKVLRAAGGQETGGMDNHGNPVSIVNATAMSYALCIQTCGTGPIFRAWSIFSQRFSTWLLPFLALVCQLPFGANNRVSSQVEYSGEIIHIQSWYQLDNIVSMLLHVGSPTLGAYSVILTLLNTYWIRRRFSHISYPNAHNAMRILNALQQAALKVNTEDALLASLVVLPENNFWWSELIVWLDMNYAHTWSFANVASIGWVVVAFSLTVIDVFKDVTNNSTPPLNSNGLAVAFAWLWLLPIVTSWLQTGPRSDRSSLHRAVAHANELAYMATEIGAPVPAGILFNQRAICIARRHNHVGADEHRTAPVYNYARIFCWTAAVEAVYSAFNEATLRAENCTPVNPNFVWVHDRDGKIKDENRRGSLKHIAFYVGGDPGDEKRWVPGSVIFRILVSSAFALLLTWGTISGAMLLQFFTPTIGLSCRSGSYLLYACVSTLVWVLLILSSFLSSVPWHTDSSRSRTSPLAGRAAVLLRRSGKILAGMNATWIVLTCLFQFTGIYDSCWCTSSHLYLGARAYSVLILTPADIAALWYPVVGATLLASGVVIAFITFINVLREPEIPSPT
;
A
#
# COMPACT_ATOMS: atom_id res chain seq x y z
N MET A 1 -11.40 34.84 -15.23
CA MET A 1 -10.33 35.73 -14.73
C MET A 1 -9.94 36.81 -15.74
N ALA A 2 -9.97 36.55 -17.06
CA ALA A 2 -9.70 37.59 -18.08
C ALA A 2 -10.68 38.79 -18.00
N ASP A 3 -11.98 38.54 -17.82
CA ASP A 3 -12.98 39.61 -17.63
C ASP A 3 -12.76 40.41 -16.34
N CYS A 4 -12.45 39.73 -15.24
CA CYS A 4 -12.09 40.34 -13.95
C CYS A 4 -10.84 41.24 -14.07
N LEU A 5 -9.81 40.76 -14.77
CA LEU A 5 -8.59 41.55 -15.03
C LEU A 5 -8.89 42.77 -15.92
N ALA A 6 -9.75 42.62 -16.93
CA ALA A 6 -10.15 43.74 -17.78
C ALA A 6 -10.87 44.83 -16.98
N LYS A 7 -11.85 44.44 -16.15
CA LYS A 7 -12.56 45.36 -15.24
C LYS A 7 -11.60 46.06 -14.28
N PHE A 8 -10.66 45.32 -13.69
CA PHE A 8 -9.63 45.92 -12.83
C PHE A 8 -8.74 46.92 -13.56
N LYS A 9 -8.33 46.64 -14.81
CA LYS A 9 -7.55 47.58 -15.62
C LYS A 9 -8.32 48.85 -15.93
N VAL A 10 -9.63 48.75 -16.18
CA VAL A 10 -10.50 49.92 -16.38
C VAL A 10 -10.59 50.75 -15.09
N LEU A 11 -10.81 50.12 -13.93
CA LEU A 11 -10.83 50.81 -12.64
C LEU A 11 -9.50 51.53 -12.35
N ARG A 12 -8.38 50.86 -12.62
CA ARG A 12 -7.03 51.42 -12.49
C ARG A 12 -6.80 52.63 -13.40
N ALA A 13 -7.31 52.59 -14.63
CA ALA A 13 -7.20 53.70 -15.58
C ALA A 13 -8.12 54.89 -15.24
N ALA A 14 -9.28 54.63 -14.62
CA ALA A 14 -10.23 55.67 -14.21
C ALA A 14 -9.75 56.52 -13.02
N GLY A 15 -8.77 56.03 -12.24
CA GLY A 15 -8.11 56.81 -11.19
C GLY A 15 -9.01 57.26 -10.03
N GLY A 16 -10.11 56.56 -9.78
CA GLY A 16 -11.08 56.91 -8.73
C GLY A 16 -10.54 56.74 -7.30
N GLN A 17 -11.26 57.29 -6.31
CA GLN A 17 -11.01 57.13 -4.87
C GLN A 17 -11.34 55.71 -4.33
N GLU A 18 -11.48 54.70 -5.19
CA GLU A 18 -11.83 53.36 -4.75
C GLU A 18 -10.76 52.80 -3.80
N THR A 19 -11.21 52.44 -2.60
CA THR A 19 -10.36 51.86 -1.56
C THR A 19 -10.19 50.37 -1.79
N GLY A 20 -8.99 49.84 -1.48
CA GLY A 20 -8.71 48.40 -1.59
C GLY A 20 -7.74 48.01 -2.70
N GLY A 21 -7.08 48.96 -3.38
CA GLY A 21 -5.88 48.68 -4.17
C GLY A 21 -4.76 48.15 -3.28
N MET A 22 -4.06 47.10 -3.74
CA MET A 22 -2.98 46.44 -3.00
C MET A 22 -1.75 46.23 -3.91
N ASP A 23 -0.56 46.13 -3.31
CA ASP A 23 0.63 45.60 -3.98
C ASP A 23 0.66 44.06 -3.91
N ASN A 24 1.67 43.43 -4.52
CA ASN A 24 1.80 41.97 -4.53
C ASN A 24 2.24 41.36 -3.18
N HIS A 25 2.46 42.19 -2.17
CA HIS A 25 2.75 41.78 -0.80
C HIS A 25 1.53 41.98 0.13
N GLY A 26 0.42 42.50 -0.39
CA GLY A 26 -0.79 42.77 0.37
C GLY A 26 -0.77 44.11 1.12
N ASN A 27 0.15 45.02 0.79
CA ASN A 27 0.15 46.37 1.35
C ASN A 27 -0.80 47.28 0.57
N PRO A 28 -1.53 48.18 1.25
CA PRO A 28 -2.45 49.10 0.60
C PRO A 28 -1.70 50.11 -0.27
N VAL A 29 -2.14 50.27 -1.51
CA VAL A 29 -1.63 51.27 -2.46
C VAL A 29 -2.80 51.93 -3.19
N SER A 30 -2.55 53.10 -3.78
CA SER A 30 -3.55 53.74 -4.65
C SER A 30 -3.92 52.82 -5.81
N ILE A 31 -5.20 52.79 -6.18
CA ILE A 31 -5.73 51.92 -7.25
C ILE A 31 -4.98 52.09 -8.58
N VAL A 32 -4.46 53.29 -8.86
CA VAL A 32 -3.66 53.64 -10.04
C VAL A 32 -2.34 52.85 -10.12
N ASN A 33 -1.75 52.53 -8.97
CA ASN A 33 -0.49 51.79 -8.85
C ASN A 33 -0.70 50.34 -8.41
N ALA A 34 -1.95 49.92 -8.17
CA ALA A 34 -2.26 48.60 -7.65
C ALA A 34 -1.96 47.49 -8.66
N THR A 35 -1.28 46.45 -8.17
CA THR A 35 -1.02 45.19 -8.89
C THR A 35 -1.89 44.04 -8.36
N ALA A 36 -2.47 44.24 -7.18
CA ALA A 36 -3.41 43.35 -6.51
C ALA A 36 -4.62 44.15 -5.99
N MET A 37 -5.63 43.44 -5.49
CA MET A 37 -6.84 44.03 -4.91
C MET A 37 -7.24 43.32 -3.62
N SER A 38 -7.89 44.02 -2.71
CA SER A 38 -8.48 43.44 -1.50
C SER A 38 -9.61 42.47 -1.84
N TYR A 39 -9.95 41.56 -0.92
CA TYR A 39 -11.07 40.64 -1.09
C TYR A 39 -12.41 41.37 -1.33
N ALA A 40 -12.67 42.47 -0.61
CA ALA A 40 -13.89 43.27 -0.78
C ALA A 40 -13.97 43.88 -2.20
N LEU A 41 -12.87 44.45 -2.69
CA LEU A 41 -12.79 45.00 -4.04
C LEU A 41 -12.90 43.91 -5.12
N CYS A 42 -12.38 42.70 -4.85
CA CYS A 42 -12.54 41.55 -5.73
C CYS A 42 -14.00 41.15 -5.90
N ILE A 43 -14.77 41.07 -4.81
CA ILE A 43 -16.20 40.76 -4.89
C ILE A 43 -16.94 41.83 -5.70
N GLN A 44 -16.65 43.11 -5.46
CA GLN A 44 -17.29 44.22 -6.17
C GLN A 44 -16.97 44.20 -7.67
N THR A 45 -15.72 43.91 -8.03
CA THR A 45 -15.24 43.96 -9.42
C THR A 45 -15.58 42.69 -10.20
N CYS A 46 -15.44 41.53 -9.57
CA CYS A 46 -15.40 40.22 -10.22
C CYS A 46 -16.56 39.31 -9.84
N GLY A 47 -17.37 39.70 -8.85
CA GLY A 47 -18.50 38.93 -8.35
C GLY A 47 -18.14 37.90 -7.27
N THR A 48 -19.16 37.31 -6.66
CA THR A 48 -19.03 36.30 -5.59
C THR A 48 -18.86 34.87 -6.10
N GLY A 49 -19.24 34.61 -7.37
CA GLY A 49 -19.28 33.28 -7.95
C GLY A 49 -17.93 32.77 -8.48
N PRO A 50 -17.82 31.45 -8.74
CA PRO A 50 -16.67 30.87 -9.43
C PRO A 50 -16.59 31.36 -10.88
N ILE A 51 -15.37 31.53 -11.39
CA ILE A 51 -15.17 31.88 -12.79
C ILE A 51 -14.90 30.61 -13.60
N PHE A 52 -15.98 30.07 -14.18
CA PHE A 52 -15.90 28.84 -14.98
C PHE A 52 -15.02 29.02 -16.23
N ARG A 53 -14.30 27.96 -16.56
CA ARG A 53 -13.46 27.87 -17.77
C ARG A 53 -14.23 27.23 -18.91
N ALA A 54 -13.87 27.60 -20.15
CA ALA A 54 -14.41 26.97 -21.34
C ALA A 54 -14.11 25.46 -21.35
N TRP A 55 -15.02 24.66 -21.94
CA TRP A 55 -14.88 23.21 -22.03
C TRP A 55 -13.56 22.76 -22.68
N SER A 56 -13.10 23.49 -23.71
CA SER A 56 -11.83 23.22 -24.38
C SER A 56 -10.63 23.26 -23.41
N ILE A 57 -10.59 24.24 -22.51
CA ILE A 57 -9.54 24.38 -21.49
C ILE A 57 -9.64 23.26 -20.46
N PHE A 58 -10.86 22.92 -20.02
CA PHE A 58 -11.09 21.81 -19.10
C PHE A 58 -10.59 20.49 -19.70
N SER A 59 -11.04 20.15 -20.91
CA SER A 59 -10.71 18.89 -21.58
C SER A 59 -9.21 18.76 -21.82
N GLN A 60 -8.56 19.82 -22.31
CA GLN A 60 -7.11 19.85 -22.49
C GLN A 60 -6.38 19.57 -21.16
N ARG A 61 -6.78 20.25 -20.08
CA ARG A 61 -6.11 20.09 -18.77
C ARG A 61 -6.36 18.72 -18.16
N PHE A 62 -7.60 18.22 -18.22
CA PHE A 62 -7.95 16.89 -17.71
C PHE A 62 -7.15 15.79 -18.43
N SER A 63 -7.13 15.81 -19.76
CA SER A 63 -6.43 14.81 -20.57
C SER A 63 -4.91 14.85 -20.40
N THR A 64 -4.34 16.03 -20.16
CA THR A 64 -2.88 16.20 -20.00
C THR A 64 -2.43 15.85 -18.57
N TRP A 65 -3.16 16.30 -17.55
CA TRP A 65 -2.65 16.34 -16.18
C TRP A 65 -3.21 15.27 -15.24
N LEU A 66 -4.36 14.66 -15.58
CA LEU A 66 -5.03 13.70 -14.70
C LEU A 66 -5.25 12.34 -15.37
N LEU A 67 -5.66 12.33 -16.64
CA LEU A 67 -6.00 11.09 -17.36
C LEU A 67 -4.86 10.04 -17.35
N PRO A 68 -3.57 10.39 -17.52
CA PRO A 68 -2.48 9.41 -17.45
C PRO A 68 -2.39 8.73 -16.07
N PHE A 69 -2.64 9.46 -14.98
CA PHE A 69 -2.63 8.92 -13.63
C PHE A 69 -3.84 8.03 -13.34
N LEU A 70 -5.02 8.38 -13.87
CA LEU A 70 -6.21 7.52 -13.79
C LEU A 70 -5.97 6.17 -14.49
N ALA A 71 -5.22 6.16 -15.61
CA ALA A 71 -4.83 4.92 -16.27
C ALA A 71 -3.91 4.05 -15.38
N LEU A 72 -3.01 4.65 -14.58
CA LEU A 72 -2.20 3.92 -13.60
C LEU A 72 -3.02 3.38 -12.43
N VAL A 73 -4.08 4.06 -12.02
CA VAL A 73 -5.00 3.52 -10.99
C VAL A 73 -5.55 2.17 -11.44
N CYS A 74 -5.86 1.99 -12.71
CA CYS A 74 -6.32 0.71 -13.27
C CYS A 74 -5.26 -0.42 -13.20
N GLN A 75 -3.99 -0.08 -12.99
CA GLN A 75 -2.88 -1.03 -12.88
C GLN A 75 -2.54 -1.41 -11.44
N LEU A 76 -3.23 -0.82 -10.46
CA LEU A 76 -3.06 -1.21 -9.07
C LEU A 76 -3.49 -2.67 -8.86
N PRO A 77 -2.84 -3.39 -7.92
CA PRO A 77 -3.15 -4.78 -7.67
C PRO A 77 -4.54 -4.92 -7.04
N PHE A 78 -5.50 -5.41 -7.82
CA PHE A 78 -6.83 -5.73 -7.33
C PHE A 78 -6.92 -7.21 -6.96
N GLY A 79 -7.57 -7.49 -5.83
CA GLY A 79 -7.81 -8.85 -5.37
C GLY A 79 -9.07 -9.38 -6.03
N ALA A 80 -8.97 -9.78 -7.30
CA ALA A 80 -10.11 -10.25 -8.08
C ALA A 80 -10.73 -11.52 -7.45
N ASN A 81 -11.69 -11.31 -6.54
CA ASN A 81 -12.64 -12.31 -6.10
C ASN A 81 -13.76 -12.40 -7.17
N ASN A 82 -13.43 -12.90 -8.35
CA ASN A 82 -14.48 -13.20 -9.33
C ASN A 82 -15.07 -14.57 -9.03
N ARG A 83 -16.36 -14.55 -8.64
CA ARG A 83 -17.31 -15.67 -8.60
C ARG A 83 -16.86 -16.92 -7.84
N VAL A 84 -17.27 -17.03 -6.58
CA VAL A 84 -17.62 -18.36 -6.04
C VAL A 84 -18.96 -18.76 -6.65
N SER A 85 -18.90 -19.39 -7.82
CA SER A 85 -19.91 -20.35 -8.27
C SER A 85 -19.37 -21.74 -7.95
N SER A 86 -19.68 -22.23 -6.76
CA SER A 86 -19.58 -23.63 -6.30
C SER A 86 -20.23 -23.62 -4.91
N GLN A 87 -21.56 -23.64 -4.81
CA GLN A 87 -22.39 -24.85 -4.86
C GLN A 87 -21.94 -25.89 -3.83
N VAL A 88 -22.22 -25.64 -2.55
CA VAL A 88 -22.71 -26.66 -1.60
C VAL A 88 -23.73 -25.94 -0.71
N GLU A 89 -24.97 -25.95 -1.18
CA GLU A 89 -26.15 -25.56 -0.41
C GLU A 89 -26.50 -26.76 0.48
N TYR A 90 -26.33 -26.62 1.79
CA TYR A 90 -27.06 -27.44 2.75
C TYR A 90 -27.51 -26.56 3.91
N SER A 91 -28.81 -26.67 4.19
CA SER A 91 -29.64 -25.94 5.14
C SER A 91 -29.91 -24.47 4.78
N GLY A 92 -31.13 -24.24 4.31
CA GLY A 92 -31.67 -22.93 4.00
C GLY A 92 -31.82 -22.07 5.24
N GLU A 93 -31.16 -20.93 5.23
CA GLU A 93 -31.61 -19.73 5.91
C GLU A 93 -31.13 -18.53 5.08
N ILE A 94 -32.07 -17.89 4.39
CA ILE A 94 -31.81 -16.75 3.51
C ILE A 94 -31.47 -15.54 4.38
N ILE A 95 -30.19 -15.24 4.55
CA ILE A 95 -29.74 -13.98 5.15
C ILE A 95 -29.10 -13.10 4.07
N HIS A 96 -29.74 -11.95 3.81
CA HIS A 96 -29.38 -10.84 2.93
C HIS A 96 -27.97 -10.23 3.19
N ILE A 97 -26.88 -10.99 3.05
CA ILE A 97 -25.49 -10.49 3.19
C ILE A 97 -24.62 -10.82 1.97
N GLN A 98 -25.23 -10.96 0.78
CA GLN A 98 -24.50 -11.26 -0.46
C GLN A 98 -23.97 -9.99 -1.19
N SER A 99 -24.33 -8.78 -0.75
CA SER A 99 -24.06 -7.54 -1.50
C SER A 99 -22.64 -6.95 -1.36
N TRP A 100 -21.87 -7.32 -0.33
CA TRP A 100 -20.57 -6.68 -0.04
C TRP A 100 -19.35 -7.32 -0.73
N TYR A 101 -19.55 -8.44 -1.45
CA TYR A 101 -18.46 -9.20 -2.06
C TYR A 101 -18.00 -8.65 -3.42
N GLN A 102 -18.86 -7.93 -4.15
CA GLN A 102 -18.54 -7.35 -5.46
C GLN A 102 -17.71 -6.05 -5.37
N LEU A 103 -17.63 -5.45 -4.19
CA LEU A 103 -16.98 -4.14 -3.99
C LEU A 103 -15.51 -4.25 -3.58
N ASP A 104 -14.93 -5.43 -3.42
CA ASP A 104 -13.56 -5.60 -2.90
C ASP A 104 -12.50 -4.86 -3.74
N ASN A 105 -12.62 -4.95 -5.06
CA ASN A 105 -11.72 -4.26 -5.99
C ASN A 105 -11.90 -2.74 -5.88
N ILE A 106 -13.15 -2.27 -5.79
CA ILE A 106 -13.47 -0.85 -5.64
C ILE A 106 -12.96 -0.32 -4.30
N VAL A 107 -13.16 -1.06 -3.20
CA VAL A 107 -12.65 -0.67 -1.88
C VAL A 107 -11.13 -0.68 -1.87
N SER A 108 -10.48 -1.65 -2.50
CA SER A 108 -9.02 -1.68 -2.65
C SER A 108 -8.51 -0.45 -3.43
N MET A 109 -9.19 -0.10 -4.53
CA MET A 109 -8.90 1.11 -5.30
C MET A 109 -9.05 2.38 -4.46
N LEU A 110 -10.18 2.53 -3.76
CA LEU A 110 -10.46 3.66 -2.89
C LEU A 110 -9.47 3.75 -1.72
N LEU A 111 -9.00 2.62 -1.21
CA LEU A 111 -7.96 2.59 -0.17
C LEU A 111 -6.61 3.09 -0.69
N HIS A 112 -6.19 2.70 -1.90
CA HIS A 112 -4.95 3.21 -2.50
C HIS A 112 -5.06 4.70 -2.83
N VAL A 113 -6.11 5.11 -3.55
CA VAL A 113 -6.28 6.51 -3.97
C VAL A 113 -6.57 7.41 -2.76
N GLY A 114 -7.34 6.93 -1.79
CA GLY A 114 -7.69 7.67 -0.57
C GLY A 114 -6.60 7.67 0.49
N SER A 115 -5.68 6.72 0.46
CA SER A 115 -4.50 6.68 1.33
C SER A 115 -3.29 6.15 0.56
N PRO A 116 -2.61 7.00 -0.21
CA PRO A 116 -1.30 6.68 -0.79
C PRO A 116 -0.30 6.20 0.27
N THR A 117 -0.40 6.71 1.51
CA THR A 117 0.42 6.25 2.64
C THR A 117 0.20 4.76 2.92
N LEU A 118 -1.05 4.28 2.95
CA LEU A 118 -1.36 2.87 3.13
C LEU A 118 -0.86 2.01 1.96
N GLY A 119 -1.03 2.49 0.73
CA GLY A 119 -0.53 1.81 -0.47
C GLY A 119 0.99 1.63 -0.42
N ALA A 120 1.73 2.71 -0.15
CA ALA A 120 3.19 2.71 -0.07
C ALA A 120 3.69 1.86 1.09
N TYR A 121 3.04 1.96 2.26
CA TYR A 121 3.31 1.11 3.42
C TYR A 121 3.18 -0.37 3.06
N SER A 122 2.12 -0.73 2.34
CA SER A 122 1.85 -2.12 1.98
C SER A 122 2.92 -2.69 1.03
N VAL A 123 3.42 -1.89 0.08
CA VAL A 123 4.53 -2.26 -0.81
C VAL A 123 5.80 -2.55 0.00
N ILE A 124 6.25 -1.58 0.79
CA ILE A 124 7.52 -1.69 1.52
C ILE A 124 7.44 -2.82 2.55
N LEU A 125 6.30 -2.95 3.24
CA LEU A 125 6.08 -4.05 4.16
C LEU A 125 6.17 -5.41 3.45
N THR A 126 5.69 -5.50 2.22
CA THR A 126 5.78 -6.73 1.42
C THR A 126 7.24 -7.11 1.18
N LEU A 127 8.03 -6.17 0.68
CA LEU A 127 9.46 -6.35 0.41
C LEU A 127 10.27 -6.69 1.66
N LEU A 128 10.03 -5.97 2.76
CA LEU A 128 10.75 -6.21 4.01
C LEU A 128 10.41 -7.57 4.62
N ASN A 129 9.18 -8.05 4.45
CA ASN A 129 8.80 -9.39 4.86
C ASN A 129 9.49 -10.46 3.99
N THR A 130 9.58 -10.26 2.67
CA THR A 130 10.35 -11.14 1.77
C THR A 130 11.83 -11.19 2.14
N TYR A 131 12.45 -10.03 2.38
CA TYR A 131 13.84 -9.96 2.82
C TYR A 131 14.05 -10.65 4.18
N TRP A 132 13.15 -10.38 5.13
CA TRP A 132 13.21 -10.95 6.46
C TRP A 132 13.11 -12.48 6.45
N ILE A 133 12.15 -13.05 5.71
CA ILE A 133 11.98 -14.51 5.67
C ILE A 133 13.17 -15.21 5.00
N ARG A 134 13.73 -14.63 3.93
CA ARG A 134 14.94 -15.16 3.29
C ARG A 134 16.11 -15.21 4.25
N ARG A 135 16.39 -14.10 4.93
CA ARG A 135 17.47 -14.03 5.93
C ARG A 135 17.21 -15.03 7.06
N ARG A 136 15.96 -15.16 7.52
CA ARG A 136 15.58 -16.07 8.59
C ARG A 136 15.84 -17.54 8.22
N PHE A 137 15.50 -17.96 7.01
CA PHE A 137 15.70 -19.34 6.54
C PHE A 137 17.10 -19.62 5.95
N SER A 138 17.95 -18.59 5.78
CA SER A 138 19.28 -18.75 5.15
C SER A 138 20.23 -19.72 5.88
N HIS A 139 20.03 -19.92 7.19
CA HIS A 139 20.84 -20.80 8.02
C HIS A 139 20.23 -22.20 8.20
N ILE A 140 19.06 -22.47 7.62
CA ILE A 140 18.38 -23.77 7.78
C ILE A 140 18.86 -24.72 6.67
N SER A 141 19.53 -25.80 7.06
CA SER A 141 20.06 -26.84 6.15
C SER A 141 19.12 -28.05 5.97
N TYR A 142 18.02 -28.12 6.71
CA TYR A 142 17.08 -29.24 6.66
C TYR A 142 16.34 -29.37 5.31
N PRO A 143 15.99 -30.60 4.85
CA PRO A 143 15.27 -30.82 3.60
C PRO A 143 14.00 -29.98 3.49
N ASN A 144 13.70 -29.47 2.29
CA ASN A 144 12.55 -28.60 1.98
C ASN A 144 12.53 -27.23 2.66
N ALA A 145 13.53 -26.83 3.45
CA ALA A 145 13.56 -25.51 4.08
C ALA A 145 13.48 -24.35 3.07
N HIS A 146 14.20 -24.48 1.94
CA HIS A 146 14.14 -23.53 0.84
C HIS A 146 12.73 -23.47 0.23
N ASN A 147 12.10 -24.63 0.05
CA ASN A 147 10.74 -24.73 -0.47
C ASN A 147 9.71 -24.08 0.48
N ALA A 148 9.85 -24.33 1.79
CA ALA A 148 9.02 -23.70 2.81
C ALA A 148 9.13 -22.18 2.81
N MET A 149 10.35 -21.64 2.72
CA MET A 149 10.57 -20.20 2.58
C MET A 149 9.86 -19.63 1.35
N ARG A 150 9.99 -20.30 0.19
CA ARG A 150 9.31 -19.86 -1.04
C ARG A 150 7.79 -19.89 -0.90
N ILE A 151 7.21 -20.94 -0.31
CA ILE A 151 5.76 -21.11 -0.05
C ILE A 151 5.22 -20.10 0.96
N LEU A 152 6.01 -19.71 1.96
CA LEU A 152 5.59 -18.70 2.93
C LEU A 152 5.63 -17.29 2.32
N ASN A 153 6.62 -17.02 1.46
CA ASN A 153 6.75 -15.76 0.71
C ASN A 153 5.64 -15.58 -0.34
N ALA A 154 5.48 -16.53 -1.27
CA ALA A 154 4.29 -17.34 -1.19
C ALA A 154 2.92 -16.72 -0.90
N LEU A 155 2.50 -17.08 0.29
CA LEU A 155 1.18 -16.94 0.84
C LEU A 155 1.08 -15.68 1.71
N GLN A 156 1.99 -14.72 1.55
CA GLN A 156 1.99 -13.48 2.32
C GLN A 156 0.72 -12.63 2.15
N GLN A 157 0.09 -12.72 0.97
CA GLN A 157 -1.17 -12.03 0.68
C GLN A 157 -2.40 -12.89 1.06
N ALA A 158 -2.20 -14.12 1.52
CA ALA A 158 -3.27 -14.99 2.00
C ALA A 158 -3.42 -14.94 3.53
N ALA A 159 -4.62 -15.28 4.01
CA ALA A 159 -4.87 -15.49 5.43
C ALA A 159 -4.28 -16.84 5.88
N LEU A 160 -2.96 -16.92 5.96
CA LEU A 160 -2.24 -18.14 6.33
C LEU A 160 -2.54 -18.51 7.79
N LYS A 161 -2.92 -19.78 8.01
CA LYS A 161 -3.06 -20.38 9.33
C LYS A 161 -2.21 -21.65 9.38
N VAL A 162 -1.41 -21.76 10.44
CA VAL A 162 -0.58 -22.93 10.73
C VAL A 162 -1.16 -23.63 11.95
N ASN A 163 -1.37 -24.95 11.85
CA ASN A 163 -1.81 -25.76 12.97
C ASN A 163 -0.66 -26.63 13.49
N THR A 164 -0.30 -26.43 14.75
CA THR A 164 0.71 -27.19 15.49
C THR A 164 0.12 -28.29 16.36
N GLU A 165 -1.21 -28.32 16.54
CA GLU A 165 -1.91 -29.36 17.30
C GLU A 165 -1.69 -30.75 16.66
N ASP A 166 -1.73 -31.79 17.49
CA ASP A 166 -1.61 -33.20 17.09
C ASP A 166 -0.39 -33.51 16.20
N ALA A 167 0.69 -32.74 16.37
CA ALA A 167 1.92 -32.86 15.57
C ALA A 167 1.69 -32.79 14.04
N LEU A 168 0.64 -32.09 13.61
CA LEU A 168 0.32 -31.85 12.19
C LEU A 168 1.49 -31.17 11.47
N LEU A 169 1.95 -30.03 11.99
CA LEU A 169 3.09 -29.31 11.44
C LEU A 169 4.38 -30.13 11.51
N ALA A 170 4.63 -30.78 12.64
CA ALA A 170 5.84 -31.57 12.84
C ALA A 170 5.91 -32.74 11.83
N SER A 171 4.78 -33.42 11.59
CA SER A 171 4.67 -34.46 10.57
C SER A 171 4.92 -33.93 9.16
N LEU A 172 4.40 -32.74 8.82
CA LEU A 172 4.60 -32.11 7.52
C LEU A 172 6.08 -31.75 7.26
N VAL A 173 6.79 -31.32 8.30
CA VAL A 173 8.19 -30.90 8.22
C VAL A 173 9.13 -32.10 8.19
N VAL A 174 8.94 -33.05 9.11
CA VAL A 174 9.91 -34.13 9.35
C VAL A 174 9.74 -35.29 8.37
N LEU A 175 8.53 -35.76 8.11
CA LEU A 175 8.33 -36.99 7.35
C LEU A 175 8.84 -36.89 5.90
N PRO A 176 9.55 -37.92 5.40
CA PRO A 176 10.04 -37.92 4.02
C PRO A 176 8.92 -38.04 2.98
N GLU A 177 7.78 -38.67 3.32
CA GLU A 177 6.61 -38.77 2.43
C GLU A 177 6.08 -37.38 2.03
N ASN A 178 6.27 -36.37 2.88
CA ASN A 178 5.84 -35.00 2.62
C ASN A 178 6.81 -34.20 1.74
N ASN A 179 7.94 -34.77 1.28
CA ASN A 179 8.84 -34.08 0.35
C ASN A 179 8.13 -33.71 -0.97
N PHE A 180 7.23 -34.57 -1.46
CA PHE A 180 6.43 -34.31 -2.66
C PHE A 180 5.41 -33.17 -2.43
N TRP A 181 4.83 -33.07 -1.23
CA TRP A 181 3.93 -31.97 -0.87
C TRP A 181 4.57 -30.58 -1.05
N TRP A 182 5.81 -30.41 -0.58
CA TRP A 182 6.53 -29.14 -0.64
C TRP A 182 6.88 -28.74 -2.07
N SER A 183 7.26 -29.69 -2.91
CA SER A 183 7.61 -29.44 -4.31
C SER A 183 6.37 -29.16 -5.16
N GLU A 184 5.32 -29.98 -5.01
CA GLU A 184 4.07 -29.83 -5.76
C GLU A 184 3.41 -28.47 -5.47
N LEU A 185 3.34 -28.05 -4.20
CA LEU A 185 2.76 -26.76 -3.85
C LEU A 185 3.52 -25.59 -4.50
N ILE A 186 4.84 -25.65 -4.62
CA ILE A 186 5.61 -24.62 -5.32
C ILE A 186 5.29 -24.60 -6.80
N VAL A 187 5.22 -25.77 -7.45
CA VAL A 187 4.90 -25.85 -8.87
C VAL A 187 3.56 -25.18 -9.16
N TRP A 188 2.53 -25.48 -8.35
CA TRP A 188 1.21 -24.85 -8.49
C TRP A 188 1.22 -23.36 -8.20
N LEU A 189 2.00 -22.92 -7.23
CA LEU A 189 2.14 -21.50 -6.92
C LEU A 189 2.86 -20.76 -8.06
N ASP A 190 3.98 -21.31 -8.55
CA ASP A 190 4.80 -20.77 -9.65
C ASP A 190 4.06 -20.71 -10.98
N MET A 191 3.28 -21.74 -11.34
CA MET A 191 2.43 -21.72 -12.53
C MET A 191 1.43 -20.56 -12.51
N ASN A 192 0.95 -20.15 -11.35
CA ASN A 192 0.05 -19.01 -11.20
C ASN A 192 0.78 -17.64 -11.20
N TYR A 193 2.13 -17.60 -11.21
CA TYR A 193 2.92 -16.38 -11.14
C TYR A 193 3.38 -15.83 -12.50
N ALA A 194 3.28 -16.60 -13.58
CA ALA A 194 4.11 -16.40 -14.77
C ALA A 194 3.89 -15.11 -15.61
N HIS A 195 2.94 -14.21 -15.32
CA HIS A 195 2.75 -13.00 -16.14
C HIS A 195 2.29 -11.74 -15.37
N THR A 196 3.15 -11.15 -14.54
CA THR A 196 2.90 -9.78 -14.03
C THR A 196 3.40 -8.69 -14.98
N TRP A 197 4.40 -9.02 -15.81
CA TRP A 197 4.95 -8.14 -16.85
C TRP A 197 4.23 -8.39 -18.18
N SER A 198 3.09 -7.72 -18.39
CA SER A 198 2.58 -7.56 -19.74
C SER A 198 3.30 -6.40 -20.43
N PHE A 199 3.62 -6.54 -21.72
CA PHE A 199 4.20 -5.45 -22.51
C PHE A 199 3.33 -4.18 -22.43
N ALA A 200 2.01 -4.33 -22.37
CA ALA A 200 1.06 -3.24 -22.21
C ALA A 200 1.23 -2.47 -20.88
N ASN A 201 1.46 -3.17 -19.76
CA ASN A 201 1.69 -2.53 -18.46
C ASN A 201 3.01 -1.74 -18.47
N VAL A 202 4.06 -2.29 -19.08
CA VAL A 202 5.35 -1.59 -19.20
C VAL A 202 5.24 -0.36 -20.10
N ALA A 203 4.61 -0.51 -21.27
CA ALA A 203 4.45 0.58 -22.23
C ALA A 203 3.62 1.73 -21.65
N SER A 204 2.54 1.44 -20.93
CA SER A 204 1.70 2.48 -20.30
C SER A 204 2.43 3.25 -19.21
N ILE A 205 3.26 2.60 -18.37
CA ILE A 205 4.14 3.29 -17.42
C ILE A 205 5.15 4.17 -18.16
N GLY A 206 5.76 3.63 -19.23
CA GLY A 206 6.67 4.39 -20.08
C GLY A 206 6.03 5.67 -20.62
N TRP A 207 4.80 5.60 -21.10
CA TRP A 207 4.05 6.77 -21.56
C TRP A 207 3.77 7.79 -20.47
N VAL A 208 3.47 7.36 -19.23
CA VAL A 208 3.28 8.31 -18.12
C VAL A 208 4.59 9.00 -17.75
N VAL A 209 5.72 8.29 -17.75
CA VAL A 209 7.04 8.87 -17.50
C VAL A 209 7.42 9.87 -18.59
N VAL A 210 7.18 9.53 -19.87
CA VAL A 210 7.40 10.45 -21.00
C VAL A 210 6.51 11.68 -20.88
N ALA A 211 5.21 11.49 -20.63
CA ALA A 211 4.27 12.59 -20.46
C ALA A 211 4.69 13.52 -19.32
N PHE A 212 5.03 12.98 -18.15
CA PHE A 212 5.51 13.77 -17.02
C PHE A 212 6.81 14.53 -17.35
N SER A 213 7.76 13.87 -18.01
CA SER A 213 9.04 14.50 -18.38
C SER A 213 8.86 15.66 -19.36
N LEU A 214 8.06 15.45 -20.42
CA LEU A 214 7.73 16.50 -21.39
C LEU A 214 7.03 17.67 -20.74
N THR A 215 6.16 17.37 -19.77
CA THR A 215 5.39 18.36 -19.03
C THR A 215 6.27 19.22 -18.11
N VAL A 216 7.24 18.60 -17.43
CA VAL A 216 8.23 19.32 -16.62
C VAL A 216 9.09 20.21 -17.53
N ILE A 217 9.53 19.69 -18.69
CA ILE A 217 10.31 20.47 -19.67
C ILE A 217 9.52 21.69 -20.17
N ASP A 218 8.24 21.53 -20.49
CA ASP A 218 7.35 22.60 -20.95
C ASP A 218 7.30 23.74 -19.93
N VAL A 219 7.07 23.40 -18.65
CA VAL A 219 7.06 24.38 -17.55
C VAL A 219 8.40 25.12 -17.44
N PHE A 220 9.53 24.41 -17.56
CA PHE A 220 10.85 25.04 -17.48
C PHE A 220 11.17 25.94 -18.67
N LYS A 221 10.69 25.61 -19.88
CA LYS A 221 10.84 26.46 -21.07
C LYS A 221 10.07 27.77 -20.92
N ASP A 222 8.82 27.70 -20.45
CA ASP A 222 7.99 28.89 -20.22
C ASP A 222 8.61 29.82 -19.16
N VAL A 223 9.16 29.23 -18.09
CA VAL A 223 9.86 30.00 -17.03
C VAL A 223 11.14 30.66 -17.55
N THR A 224 11.90 30.01 -18.43
CA THR A 224 13.19 30.54 -18.93
C THR A 224 13.00 31.68 -19.95
N ASN A 225 11.91 31.65 -20.72
CA ASN A 225 11.71 32.60 -21.82
C ASN A 225 11.00 33.91 -21.40
N ASN A 226 10.78 34.16 -20.09
CA ASN A 226 10.06 35.34 -19.56
C ASN A 226 8.72 35.64 -20.26
N SER A 227 8.16 34.66 -20.96
CA SER A 227 7.03 34.82 -21.86
C SER A 227 5.79 34.32 -21.15
N THR A 228 4.95 35.26 -20.70
CA THR A 228 3.67 35.03 -19.99
C THR A 228 3.77 34.32 -18.63
N PRO A 229 2.89 34.63 -17.66
CA PRO A 229 2.96 34.01 -16.34
C PRO A 229 2.68 32.50 -16.44
N PRO A 230 3.26 31.65 -15.57
CA PRO A 230 3.18 30.20 -15.68
C PRO A 230 1.76 29.72 -15.36
N LEU A 231 0.91 29.76 -16.38
CA LEU A 231 -0.51 29.43 -16.34
C LEU A 231 -0.77 27.92 -16.19
N ASN A 232 0.29 27.11 -16.12
CA ASN A 232 0.23 25.66 -15.95
C ASN A 232 0.68 25.17 -14.55
N SER A 233 1.01 26.06 -13.60
CA SER A 233 1.31 25.66 -12.19
C SER A 233 0.20 24.81 -11.55
N ASN A 234 -1.04 25.03 -12.00
CA ASN A 234 -2.20 24.24 -11.60
C ASN A 234 -2.14 22.79 -12.06
N GLY A 235 -1.75 22.56 -13.31
CA GLY A 235 -1.58 21.22 -13.84
C GLY A 235 -0.40 20.51 -13.17
N LEU A 236 0.71 21.22 -12.99
CA LEU A 236 1.91 20.66 -12.37
C LEU A 236 1.67 20.22 -10.92
N ALA A 237 0.88 20.99 -10.14
CA ALA A 237 0.47 20.57 -8.80
C ALA A 237 -0.34 19.27 -8.82
N VAL A 238 -1.26 19.10 -9.78
CA VAL A 238 -2.00 17.84 -9.95
C VAL A 238 -1.03 16.71 -10.26
N ALA A 239 -0.10 16.89 -11.20
CA ALA A 239 0.89 15.86 -11.52
C ALA A 239 1.71 15.43 -10.29
N PHE A 240 2.17 16.37 -9.47
CA PHE A 240 2.87 16.04 -8.22
C PHE A 240 1.97 15.30 -7.22
N ALA A 241 0.72 15.70 -7.06
CA ALA A 241 -0.21 15.05 -6.14
C ALA A 241 -0.51 13.59 -6.50
N TRP A 242 -0.34 13.20 -7.77
CA TRP A 242 -0.55 11.83 -8.26
C TRP A 242 0.75 11.06 -8.55
N LEU A 243 1.91 11.71 -8.42
CA LEU A 243 3.20 11.13 -8.79
C LEU A 243 3.57 9.87 -7.99
N TRP A 244 3.05 9.74 -6.77
CA TRP A 244 3.21 8.56 -5.91
C TRP A 244 2.70 7.26 -6.55
N LEU A 245 1.79 7.33 -7.53
CA LEU A 245 1.30 6.14 -8.24
C LEU A 245 2.40 5.41 -8.98
N LEU A 246 3.34 6.14 -9.59
CA LEU A 246 4.44 5.56 -10.37
C LEU A 246 5.26 4.55 -9.54
N PRO A 247 5.86 4.92 -8.39
CA PRO A 247 6.59 3.98 -7.57
C PRO A 247 5.71 2.83 -7.08
N ILE A 248 4.46 3.07 -6.66
CA ILE A 248 3.60 2.00 -6.15
C ILE A 248 3.26 0.98 -7.24
N VAL A 249 2.82 1.41 -8.42
CA VAL A 249 2.45 0.52 -9.53
C VAL A 249 3.67 -0.25 -10.04
N THR A 250 4.79 0.45 -10.26
CA THR A 250 6.04 -0.21 -10.69
C THR A 250 6.50 -1.28 -9.69
N SER A 251 6.39 -0.99 -8.39
CA SER A 251 6.71 -1.97 -7.33
C SER A 251 5.83 -3.21 -7.37
N TRP A 252 4.53 -3.03 -7.56
CA TRP A 252 3.61 -4.17 -7.61
C TRP A 252 3.85 -5.02 -8.86
N LEU A 253 4.18 -4.41 -10.00
CA LEU A 253 4.57 -5.19 -11.19
C LEU A 253 5.87 -5.98 -10.96
N GLN A 254 6.83 -5.41 -10.23
CA GLN A 254 8.10 -6.08 -9.89
C GLN A 254 7.96 -7.19 -8.85
N THR A 255 7.12 -6.98 -7.82
CA THR A 255 6.95 -7.92 -6.71
C THR A 255 5.91 -9.00 -7.00
N GLY A 256 4.99 -8.73 -7.94
CA GLY A 256 3.94 -9.64 -8.35
C GLY A 256 2.88 -9.82 -7.27
N PRO A 257 1.76 -9.08 -7.27
CA PRO A 257 0.66 -9.33 -6.35
C PRO A 257 0.11 -10.75 -6.57
N ARG A 258 0.22 -11.60 -5.57
CA ARG A 258 -0.29 -12.97 -5.54
C ARG A 258 -1.78 -12.94 -5.14
N SER A 259 -2.58 -12.22 -5.91
CA SER A 259 -3.88 -11.72 -5.43
C SER A 259 -5.10 -12.59 -5.77
N ASP A 260 -4.96 -13.67 -6.56
CA ASP A 260 -6.07 -14.58 -6.84
C ASP A 260 -6.28 -15.56 -5.67
N ARG A 261 -7.25 -15.23 -4.82
CA ARG A 261 -7.64 -16.06 -3.68
C ARG A 261 -8.07 -17.47 -4.10
N SER A 262 -8.81 -17.58 -5.20
CA SER A 262 -9.39 -18.85 -5.63
C SER A 262 -8.30 -19.81 -6.08
N SER A 263 -7.30 -19.29 -6.80
CA SER A 263 -6.17 -20.07 -7.24
C SER A 263 -5.28 -20.48 -6.08
N LEU A 264 -4.98 -19.56 -5.15
CA LEU A 264 -4.22 -19.88 -3.94
C LEU A 264 -4.91 -20.95 -3.07
N HIS A 265 -6.24 -20.85 -2.90
CA HIS A 265 -6.98 -21.86 -2.13
C HIS A 265 -7.00 -23.22 -2.85
N ARG A 266 -7.12 -23.25 -4.18
CA ARG A 266 -7.06 -24.50 -4.95
C ARG A 266 -5.68 -25.14 -4.87
N ALA A 267 -4.60 -24.36 -5.02
CA ALA A 267 -3.24 -24.84 -4.90
C ALA A 267 -2.95 -25.45 -3.51
N VAL A 268 -3.30 -24.74 -2.43
CA VAL A 268 -3.11 -25.25 -1.06
C VAL A 268 -4.01 -26.45 -0.77
N ALA A 269 -5.27 -26.45 -1.25
CA ALA A 269 -6.18 -27.58 -1.05
C ALA A 269 -5.67 -28.84 -1.75
N HIS A 270 -5.21 -28.71 -3.00
CA HIS A 270 -4.66 -29.83 -3.76
C HIS A 270 -3.39 -30.39 -3.11
N ALA A 271 -2.44 -29.54 -2.71
CA ALA A 271 -1.27 -30.02 -1.98
C ALA A 271 -1.68 -30.75 -0.69
N ASN A 272 -2.66 -30.23 0.06
CA ASN A 272 -3.16 -30.85 1.28
C ASN A 272 -3.83 -32.22 1.11
N GLU A 273 -4.12 -32.68 -0.11
CA GLU A 273 -4.55 -34.06 -0.40
C GLU A 273 -3.36 -35.04 -0.36
N LEU A 274 -2.15 -34.54 -0.61
CA LEU A 274 -0.90 -35.31 -0.65
C LEU A 274 -0.19 -35.39 0.70
N ALA A 275 -0.73 -34.75 1.74
CA ALA A 275 -0.08 -34.67 3.05
C ALA A 275 -0.23 -35.97 3.85
N TYR A 276 0.87 -36.41 4.47
CA TYR A 276 0.95 -37.57 5.36
C TYR A 276 1.19 -37.15 6.82
N MET A 277 0.68 -37.95 7.75
CA MET A 277 0.86 -37.81 9.19
C MET A 277 1.40 -39.11 9.79
N ALA A 278 2.25 -39.01 10.82
CA ALA A 278 2.68 -40.19 11.56
C ALA A 278 1.59 -40.72 12.49
N THR A 279 1.57 -42.02 12.71
CA THR A 279 0.65 -42.67 13.66
C THR A 279 1.41 -43.12 14.91
N GLU A 280 0.69 -43.55 15.95
CA GLU A 280 1.31 -44.16 17.13
C GLU A 280 2.06 -45.46 16.81
N ILE A 281 1.61 -46.18 15.78
CA ILE A 281 2.13 -47.49 15.35
C ILE A 281 3.31 -47.33 14.35
N GLY A 282 3.64 -46.09 13.96
CA GLY A 282 4.85 -45.75 13.21
C GLY A 282 4.71 -45.71 11.68
N ALA A 283 3.67 -46.32 11.10
CA ALA A 283 3.40 -46.20 9.66
C ALA A 283 2.67 -44.87 9.36
N PRO A 284 3.16 -44.03 8.45
CA PRO A 284 2.49 -42.79 8.09
C PRO A 284 1.21 -43.04 7.28
N VAL A 285 0.18 -42.24 7.55
CA VAL A 285 -1.16 -42.35 6.93
C VAL A 285 -1.53 -41.00 6.29
N PRO A 286 -2.29 -40.98 5.18
CA PRO A 286 -2.79 -39.73 4.60
C PRO A 286 -3.55 -38.89 5.64
N ALA A 287 -3.16 -37.62 5.79
CA ALA A 287 -3.69 -36.72 6.82
C ALA A 287 -5.20 -36.49 6.67
N GLY A 288 -5.74 -36.64 5.45
CA GLY A 288 -7.17 -36.48 5.18
C GLY A 288 -8.09 -37.55 5.73
N ILE A 289 -7.56 -38.70 6.15
CA ILE A 289 -8.34 -39.78 6.74
C ILE A 289 -8.55 -39.54 8.26
N LEU A 290 -7.54 -38.99 8.92
CA LEU A 290 -7.51 -38.85 10.38
C LEU A 290 -8.18 -37.56 10.86
N PHE A 291 -7.94 -36.45 10.16
CA PHE A 291 -8.42 -35.13 10.59
C PHE A 291 -8.98 -34.33 9.42
N ASN A 292 -9.98 -33.49 9.69
CA ASN A 292 -10.45 -32.47 8.74
C ASN A 292 -9.51 -31.26 8.68
N GLN A 293 -8.64 -31.11 9.67
CA GLN A 293 -7.68 -30.00 9.72
C GLN A 293 -6.38 -30.35 8.98
N ARG A 294 -5.64 -29.32 8.58
CA ARG A 294 -4.37 -29.44 7.86
C ARG A 294 -3.32 -28.56 8.53
N ALA A 295 -2.06 -28.98 8.43
CA ALA A 295 -0.92 -28.27 9.03
C ALA A 295 -0.79 -26.83 8.50
N ILE A 296 -0.94 -26.65 7.19
CA ILE A 296 -0.95 -25.33 6.55
C ILE A 296 -2.28 -25.16 5.80
N CYS A 297 -3.01 -24.09 6.12
CA CYS A 297 -4.27 -23.80 5.44
C CYS A 297 -4.48 -22.30 5.25
N ILE A 298 -5.33 -21.95 4.29
CA ILE A 298 -5.84 -20.58 4.12
C ILE A 298 -7.15 -20.49 4.91
N ALA A 299 -7.18 -19.61 5.91
CA ALA A 299 -8.35 -19.45 6.77
C ALA A 299 -9.61 -19.13 5.95
N ARG A 300 -10.68 -19.86 6.24
CA ARG A 300 -12.04 -19.53 5.77
C ARG A 300 -12.60 -18.43 6.66
N ARG A 301 -13.41 -17.55 6.09
CA ARG A 301 -13.98 -16.40 6.82
C ARG A 301 -14.94 -16.88 7.91
N HIS A 302 -14.56 -16.73 9.18
CA HIS A 302 -15.42 -17.10 10.32
C HIS A 302 -15.82 -15.88 11.18
N ASN A 303 -14.96 -14.86 11.33
CA ASN A 303 -15.18 -13.75 12.26
C ASN A 303 -15.10 -12.36 11.61
N HIS A 304 -15.95 -11.42 12.07
CA HIS A 304 -15.93 -10.01 11.61
C HIS A 304 -14.65 -9.25 12.03
N VAL A 305 -14.00 -9.67 13.11
CA VAL A 305 -12.80 -9.02 13.66
C VAL A 305 -11.57 -9.19 12.75
N GLY A 306 -11.46 -10.29 12.01
CA GLY A 306 -10.36 -10.56 11.07
C GLY A 306 -10.76 -10.42 9.59
N ALA A 307 -11.82 -9.65 9.29
CA ALA A 307 -12.39 -9.63 7.94
C ALA A 307 -11.39 -9.20 6.84
N ASP A 308 -10.44 -8.32 7.18
CA ASP A 308 -9.46 -7.79 6.21
C ASP A 308 -8.27 -8.73 5.97
N GLU A 309 -7.95 -9.60 6.93
CA GLU A 309 -6.92 -10.63 6.77
C GLU A 309 -7.22 -11.54 5.58
N HIS A 310 -8.51 -11.78 5.32
CA HIS A 310 -9.01 -12.64 4.27
C HIS A 310 -9.02 -11.99 2.87
N ARG A 311 -8.69 -10.70 2.76
CA ARG A 311 -8.72 -9.97 1.49
C ARG A 311 -7.35 -10.03 0.83
N THR A 312 -7.21 -10.72 -0.31
CA THR A 312 -5.91 -10.96 -0.95
C THR A 312 -5.29 -9.73 -1.60
N ALA A 313 -6.03 -8.63 -1.76
CA ALA A 313 -5.45 -7.41 -2.30
C ALA A 313 -4.30 -6.91 -1.39
N PRO A 314 -3.15 -6.50 -1.94
CA PRO A 314 -1.96 -6.20 -1.14
C PRO A 314 -2.14 -5.03 -0.18
N VAL A 315 -3.05 -4.09 -0.47
CA VAL A 315 -3.38 -2.97 0.42
C VAL A 315 -3.86 -3.41 1.81
N TYR A 316 -4.32 -4.66 1.95
CA TYR A 316 -4.73 -5.23 3.23
C TYR A 316 -3.59 -5.89 4.00
N ASN A 317 -2.34 -5.78 3.55
CA ASN A 317 -1.19 -6.38 4.25
C ASN A 317 -1.01 -5.84 5.67
N TYR A 318 -1.50 -4.63 5.98
CA TYR A 318 -1.54 -4.13 7.36
C TYR A 318 -2.28 -5.08 8.30
N ALA A 319 -3.32 -5.78 7.84
CA ALA A 319 -4.12 -6.66 8.68
C ALA A 319 -3.42 -8.00 8.96
N ARG A 320 -2.54 -8.45 8.05
CA ARG A 320 -1.89 -9.76 8.11
C ARG A 320 -0.55 -9.81 8.82
N ILE A 321 0.08 -8.65 9.05
CA ILE A 321 1.48 -8.61 9.50
C ILE A 321 1.75 -9.49 10.73
N PHE A 322 0.85 -9.48 11.72
CA PHE A 322 1.02 -10.26 12.95
C PHE A 322 0.75 -11.75 12.72
N CYS A 323 -0.40 -12.11 12.14
CA CYS A 323 -0.77 -13.52 11.96
C CYS A 323 0.14 -14.24 10.95
N TRP A 324 0.54 -13.56 9.87
CA TRP A 324 1.52 -14.11 8.92
C TRP A 324 2.89 -14.27 9.57
N THR A 325 3.36 -13.29 10.35
CA THR A 325 4.66 -13.43 11.05
C THR A 325 4.63 -14.59 12.05
N ALA A 326 3.54 -14.74 12.81
CA ALA A 326 3.38 -15.85 13.74
C ALA A 326 3.38 -17.22 13.02
N ALA A 327 2.69 -17.32 11.89
CA ALA A 327 2.71 -18.51 11.05
C ALA A 327 4.12 -18.84 10.52
N VAL A 328 4.87 -17.82 10.06
CA VAL A 328 6.25 -18.01 9.61
C VAL A 328 7.15 -18.47 10.74
N GLU A 329 7.05 -17.87 11.93
CA GLU A 329 7.87 -18.28 13.09
C GLU A 329 7.53 -19.69 13.59
N ALA A 330 6.26 -20.12 13.50
CA ALA A 330 5.88 -21.50 13.82
C ALA A 330 6.56 -22.51 12.89
N VAL A 331 6.50 -22.26 11.57
CA VAL A 331 7.15 -23.11 10.57
C VAL A 331 8.68 -23.05 10.70
N TYR A 332 9.25 -21.85 10.85
CA TYR A 332 10.68 -21.64 11.04
C TYR A 332 11.18 -22.38 12.28
N SER A 333 10.50 -22.26 13.42
CA SER A 333 10.89 -22.94 14.66
C SER A 333 10.93 -24.45 14.46
N ALA A 334 9.96 -25.00 13.73
CA ALA A 334 9.92 -26.42 13.43
C ALA A 334 11.14 -26.88 12.60
N PHE A 335 11.47 -26.15 11.53
CA PHE A 335 12.65 -26.44 10.71
C PHE A 335 13.96 -26.21 11.46
N ASN A 336 14.02 -25.20 12.33
CA ASN A 336 15.21 -24.85 13.10
C ASN A 336 15.54 -25.96 14.11
N GLU A 337 14.55 -26.45 14.86
CA GLU A 337 14.75 -27.57 15.78
C GLU A 337 15.16 -28.85 15.04
N ALA A 338 14.51 -29.14 13.92
CA ALA A 338 14.87 -30.28 13.09
C ALA A 338 16.30 -30.17 12.54
N THR A 339 16.76 -28.96 12.22
CA THR A 339 18.15 -28.69 11.79
C THR A 339 19.15 -28.95 12.91
N LEU A 340 18.92 -28.37 14.10
CA LEU A 340 19.81 -28.54 15.25
C LEU A 340 19.97 -30.02 15.65
N ARG A 341 18.87 -30.77 15.62
CA ARG A 341 18.89 -32.21 15.92
C ARG A 341 19.60 -33.02 14.84
N ALA A 342 19.44 -32.65 13.58
CA ALA A 342 20.15 -33.30 12.48
C ALA A 342 21.66 -33.02 12.51
N GLU A 343 22.08 -31.79 12.84
CA GLU A 343 23.49 -31.41 13.02
C GLU A 343 24.14 -32.19 14.17
N ASN A 344 23.39 -32.41 15.26
CA ASN A 344 23.82 -33.27 16.36
C ASN A 344 23.71 -34.78 16.05
N CYS A 345 23.40 -35.17 14.81
CA CYS A 345 23.24 -36.56 14.39
C CYS A 345 22.25 -37.34 15.27
N THR A 346 21.15 -36.70 15.69
CA THR A 346 20.09 -37.36 16.46
C THR A 346 18.95 -37.78 15.53
N PRO A 347 18.65 -39.10 15.42
CA PRO A 347 17.54 -39.56 14.59
C PRO A 347 16.20 -39.29 15.29
N VAL A 348 15.12 -39.19 14.50
CA VAL A 348 13.77 -38.95 15.03
C VAL A 348 13.33 -40.05 15.98
N ASN A 349 13.53 -41.31 15.59
CA ASN A 349 13.30 -42.45 16.46
C ASN A 349 14.56 -42.72 17.30
N PRO A 350 14.50 -42.59 18.65
CA PRO A 350 15.66 -42.81 19.51
C PRO A 350 16.19 -44.25 19.49
N ASN A 351 15.38 -45.21 19.00
CA ASN A 351 15.81 -46.61 18.87
C ASN A 351 16.67 -46.86 17.62
N PHE A 352 16.81 -45.88 16.73
CA PHE A 352 17.64 -46.01 15.53
C PHE A 352 18.96 -45.28 15.71
N VAL A 353 19.98 -45.72 14.97
CA VAL A 353 21.29 -45.06 14.88
C VAL A 353 21.25 -44.12 13.68
N TRP A 354 21.87 -42.95 13.82
CA TRP A 354 21.97 -42.00 12.71
C TRP A 354 22.73 -42.58 11.53
N VAL A 355 22.07 -42.64 10.38
CA VAL A 355 22.65 -43.12 9.14
C VAL A 355 23.31 -41.94 8.42
N HIS A 356 24.62 -42.01 8.24
CA HIS A 356 25.35 -41.00 7.47
C HIS A 356 25.15 -41.21 5.96
N ASP A 357 25.11 -40.10 5.24
CA ASP A 357 25.21 -40.06 3.80
C ASP A 357 26.60 -39.57 3.35
N ARG A 358 27.06 -40.05 2.20
CA ARG A 358 28.38 -39.65 1.64
C ARG A 358 28.39 -38.18 1.21
N ASP A 359 27.23 -37.66 0.79
CA ASP A 359 27.07 -36.28 0.32
C ASP A 359 26.65 -35.32 1.44
N GLY A 360 26.61 -35.78 2.70
CA GLY A 360 26.19 -34.97 3.85
C GLY A 360 24.69 -34.66 3.89
N LYS A 361 23.87 -35.29 3.04
CA LYS A 361 22.42 -35.12 3.04
C LYS A 361 21.76 -35.93 4.16
N ILE A 362 20.68 -35.40 4.70
CA ILE A 362 19.88 -36.11 5.72
C ILE A 362 19.07 -37.20 5.02
N LYS A 363 19.35 -38.46 5.35
CA LYS A 363 18.63 -39.62 4.81
C LYS A 363 17.21 -39.74 5.37
N ASP A 364 16.34 -40.32 4.57
CA ASP A 364 14.94 -40.55 4.92
C ASP A 364 14.78 -41.49 6.13
N GLU A 365 15.72 -42.43 6.36
CA GLU A 365 15.67 -43.33 7.53
C GLU A 365 15.75 -42.55 8.86
N ASN A 366 16.55 -41.49 8.90
CA ASN A 366 16.74 -40.66 10.11
C ASN A 366 15.51 -39.81 10.43
N ARG A 367 14.60 -39.67 9.46
CA ARG A 367 13.41 -38.79 9.51
C ARG A 367 12.12 -39.55 9.85
N ARG A 368 12.20 -40.84 10.18
CA ARG A 368 11.04 -41.69 10.48
C ARG A 368 10.87 -41.90 11.99
N GLY A 369 9.64 -41.89 12.46
CA GLY A 369 9.29 -42.15 13.86
C GLY A 369 7.79 -42.18 14.11
N SER A 370 7.40 -42.52 15.34
CA SER A 370 6.01 -42.43 15.79
C SER A 370 5.58 -40.97 15.94
N LEU A 371 4.27 -40.74 16.09
CA LEU A 371 3.71 -39.41 16.34
C LEU A 371 4.40 -38.68 17.50
N LYS A 372 4.66 -39.37 18.61
CA LYS A 372 5.35 -38.81 19.79
C LYS A 372 6.81 -38.47 19.49
N HIS A 373 7.51 -39.34 18.75
CA HIS A 373 8.89 -39.08 18.35
C HIS A 373 9.01 -37.84 17.48
N ILE A 374 8.11 -37.68 16.50
CA ILE A 374 8.10 -36.52 15.59
C ILE A 374 7.70 -35.24 16.34
N ALA A 375 6.67 -35.31 17.17
CA ALA A 375 6.27 -34.18 18.01
C ALA A 375 7.43 -33.71 18.88
N PHE A 376 8.14 -34.65 19.52
CA PHE A 376 9.32 -34.35 20.33
C PHE A 376 10.49 -33.85 19.50
N TYR A 377 10.69 -34.35 18.27
CA TYR A 377 11.80 -33.94 17.39
C TYR A 377 11.77 -32.44 17.05
N VAL A 378 10.57 -31.90 16.92
CA VAL A 378 10.31 -30.52 16.50
C VAL A 378 9.92 -29.64 17.69
N GLY A 379 9.44 -30.25 18.77
CA GLY A 379 9.19 -29.60 20.05
C GLY A 379 10.51 -29.21 20.70
N GLY A 380 10.72 -27.90 20.91
CA GLY A 380 11.80 -27.41 21.75
C GLY A 380 11.60 -27.84 23.21
N ASP A 381 12.60 -27.56 24.06
CA ASP A 381 12.46 -27.77 25.50
C ASP A 381 11.26 -26.96 26.04
N PRO A 382 10.37 -27.55 26.87
CA PRO A 382 9.17 -26.87 27.39
C PRO A 382 9.49 -25.65 28.29
N GLY A 383 10.76 -25.43 28.64
CA GLY A 383 11.24 -24.22 29.33
C GLY A 383 11.66 -23.08 28.39
N ASP A 384 11.82 -23.35 27.10
CA ASP A 384 12.10 -22.37 26.05
C ASP A 384 10.78 -22.01 25.35
N GLU A 385 9.86 -21.38 26.08
CA GLU A 385 8.79 -20.59 25.45
C GLU A 385 9.47 -19.49 24.63
N LYS A 386 9.76 -19.82 23.35
CA LYS A 386 10.41 -18.94 22.40
C LYS A 386 9.57 -17.70 22.24
N ARG A 387 9.93 -16.71 23.05
CA ARG A 387 9.39 -15.37 23.07
C ARG A 387 9.37 -14.89 21.63
N TRP A 388 8.16 -14.75 21.08
CA TRP A 388 7.92 -13.93 19.90
C TRP A 388 8.81 -12.69 20.05
N VAL A 389 9.64 -12.37 19.06
CA VAL A 389 10.55 -11.22 19.14
C VAL A 389 9.85 -10.02 18.48
N PRO A 390 9.09 -9.19 19.25
CA PRO A 390 8.37 -8.03 18.73
C PRO A 390 9.27 -7.11 17.90
N GLY A 391 10.56 -7.05 18.24
CA GLY A 391 11.52 -6.14 17.63
C GLY A 391 11.59 -6.26 16.10
N SER A 392 11.53 -7.48 15.55
CA SER A 392 11.61 -7.66 14.10
C SER A 392 10.36 -7.16 13.37
N VAL A 393 9.18 -7.36 13.95
CA VAL A 393 7.91 -6.88 13.38
C VAL A 393 7.81 -5.37 13.48
N ILE A 394 8.13 -4.81 14.66
CA ILE A 394 8.12 -3.36 14.89
C ILE A 394 9.09 -2.67 13.95
N PHE A 395 10.29 -3.20 13.75
CA PHE A 395 11.26 -2.65 12.79
C PHE A 395 10.68 -2.58 11.38
N ARG A 396 10.06 -3.67 10.89
CA ARG A 396 9.42 -3.69 9.57
C ARG A 396 8.28 -2.67 9.47
N ILE A 397 7.47 -2.52 10.53
CA ILE A 397 6.42 -1.49 10.58
C ILE A 397 7.04 -0.09 10.49
N LEU A 398 8.03 0.23 11.33
CA LEU A 398 8.65 1.56 11.38
C LEU A 398 9.31 1.96 10.06
N VAL A 399 10.12 1.07 9.46
CA VAL A 399 10.77 1.35 8.17
C VAL A 399 9.74 1.51 7.06
N SER A 400 8.73 0.63 7.01
CA SER A 400 7.64 0.76 6.01
C SER A 400 6.88 2.07 6.18
N SER A 401 6.66 2.51 7.42
CA SER A 401 5.97 3.76 7.74
C SER A 401 6.78 4.98 7.32
N ALA A 402 8.09 4.98 7.59
CA ALA A 402 8.98 6.07 7.24
C ALA A 402 9.02 6.31 5.71
N PHE A 403 9.21 5.25 4.92
CA PHE A 403 9.21 5.36 3.45
C PHE A 403 7.83 5.72 2.89
N ALA A 404 6.75 5.19 3.47
CA ALA A 404 5.40 5.53 3.06
C ALA A 404 5.07 7.01 3.30
N LEU A 405 5.43 7.55 4.46
CA LEU A 405 5.25 8.96 4.78
C LEU A 405 6.14 9.85 3.91
N LEU A 406 7.41 9.47 3.71
CA LEU A 406 8.35 10.19 2.85
C LEU A 406 7.82 10.30 1.42
N LEU A 407 7.31 9.20 0.84
CA LEU A 407 6.74 9.21 -0.51
C LEU A 407 5.50 10.10 -0.56
N THR A 408 4.51 9.85 0.31
CA THR A 408 3.22 10.57 0.28
C THR A 408 3.41 12.07 0.54
N TRP A 409 4.12 12.44 1.61
CA TRP A 409 4.34 13.84 1.93
C TRP A 409 5.30 14.49 0.95
N GLY A 410 6.31 13.81 0.42
CA GLY A 410 7.20 14.39 -0.57
C GLY A 410 6.48 14.77 -1.87
N THR A 411 5.61 13.89 -2.39
CA THR A 411 4.87 14.17 -3.62
C THR A 411 3.75 15.20 -3.40
N ILE A 412 2.92 15.01 -2.37
CA ILE A 412 1.78 15.91 -2.11
C ILE A 412 2.24 17.27 -1.59
N SER A 413 3.31 17.34 -0.79
CA SER A 413 3.87 18.64 -0.37
C SER A 413 4.46 19.38 -1.55
N GLY A 414 5.00 18.70 -2.57
CA GLY A 414 5.38 19.35 -3.83
C GLY A 414 4.20 20.09 -4.45
N ALA A 415 3.03 19.44 -4.54
CA ALA A 415 1.80 20.08 -5.02
C ALA A 415 1.33 21.23 -4.11
N MET A 416 1.36 21.02 -2.80
CA MET A 416 0.95 22.00 -1.80
C MET A 416 1.85 23.25 -1.82
N LEU A 417 3.18 23.08 -1.77
CA LEU A 417 4.16 24.16 -1.73
C LEU A 417 4.08 24.99 -3.02
N LEU A 418 3.97 24.32 -4.17
CA LEU A 418 3.80 25.00 -5.45
C LEU A 418 2.57 25.91 -5.45
N GLN A 419 1.46 25.48 -4.83
CA GLN A 419 0.24 26.28 -4.74
C GLN A 419 0.28 27.31 -3.59
N PHE A 420 1.00 27.03 -2.51
CA PHE A 420 1.14 27.93 -1.36
C PHE A 420 1.96 29.17 -1.69
N PHE A 421 3.02 29.00 -2.48
CA PHE A 421 3.86 30.09 -2.97
C PHE A 421 3.40 30.65 -4.32
N THR A 422 2.12 30.43 -4.68
CA THR A 422 1.53 31.25 -5.74
C THR A 422 1.43 32.70 -5.25
N PRO A 423 1.37 33.69 -6.17
CA PRO A 423 1.61 35.11 -5.85
C PRO A 423 0.82 35.67 -4.67
N THR A 424 -0.36 35.14 -4.41
CA THR A 424 -1.09 35.32 -3.15
C THR A 424 -0.61 34.30 -2.11
N ILE A 425 0.54 34.59 -1.49
CA ILE A 425 1.21 33.65 -0.58
C ILE A 425 0.28 33.28 0.58
N GLY A 426 0.02 31.97 0.74
CA GLY A 426 -0.78 31.47 1.85
C GLY A 426 -1.54 30.19 1.56
N LEU A 427 -2.29 29.74 2.57
CA LEU A 427 -3.18 28.59 2.45
C LEU A 427 -4.45 29.01 1.71
N SER A 428 -4.53 28.64 0.43
CA SER A 428 -5.69 28.85 -0.43
C SER A 428 -6.56 27.60 -0.46
N CYS A 429 -7.71 27.65 -1.15
CA CYS A 429 -8.51 26.45 -1.40
C CYS A 429 -7.68 25.35 -2.09
N ARG A 430 -6.70 25.70 -2.94
CA ARG A 430 -5.87 24.73 -3.67
C ARG A 430 -4.87 24.05 -2.75
N SER A 431 -3.97 24.84 -2.14
CA SER A 431 -2.93 24.30 -1.23
C SER A 431 -3.56 23.63 -0.01
N GLY A 432 -4.66 24.18 0.52
CA GLY A 432 -5.45 23.58 1.60
C GLY A 432 -6.08 22.23 1.23
N SER A 433 -6.55 22.06 -0.01
CA SER A 433 -7.11 20.78 -0.46
C SER A 433 -6.08 19.67 -0.54
N TYR A 434 -4.86 19.98 -1.02
CA TYR A 434 -3.73 19.04 -1.03
C TYR A 434 -3.24 18.71 0.39
N LEU A 435 -3.16 19.72 1.27
CA LEU A 435 -2.81 19.51 2.68
C LEU A 435 -3.84 18.60 3.38
N LEU A 436 -5.13 18.86 3.18
CA LEU A 436 -6.20 18.02 3.73
C LEU A 436 -6.07 16.58 3.22
N TYR A 437 -5.83 16.40 1.92
CA TYR A 437 -5.64 15.08 1.31
C TYR A 437 -4.48 14.30 1.95
N ALA A 438 -3.32 14.93 2.17
CA ALA A 438 -2.16 14.30 2.82
C ALA A 438 -2.42 13.95 4.29
N CYS A 439 -3.03 14.86 5.05
CA CYS A 439 -3.39 14.64 6.46
C CYS A 439 -4.38 13.48 6.61
N VAL A 440 -5.44 13.48 5.80
CA VAL A 440 -6.46 12.42 5.83
C VAL A 440 -5.87 11.08 5.37
N SER A 441 -5.01 11.06 4.33
CA SER A 441 -4.29 9.86 3.91
C SER A 441 -3.49 9.25 5.06
N THR A 442 -2.77 10.09 5.82
CA THR A 442 -1.99 9.66 6.98
C THR A 442 -2.89 9.14 8.10
N LEU A 443 -3.99 9.82 8.38
CA LEU A 443 -4.96 9.40 9.39
C LEU A 443 -5.59 8.04 9.06
N VAL A 444 -5.99 7.80 7.81
CA VAL A 444 -6.50 6.50 7.35
C VAL A 444 -5.48 5.40 7.64
N TRP A 445 -4.21 5.61 7.29
CA TRP A 445 -3.15 4.66 7.55
C TRP A 445 -2.99 4.35 9.05
N VAL A 446 -2.96 5.38 9.92
CA VAL A 446 -2.90 5.21 11.39
C VAL A 446 -4.08 4.38 11.90
N LEU A 447 -5.31 4.70 11.49
CA LEU A 447 -6.52 4.01 11.93
C LEU A 447 -6.48 2.52 11.58
N LEU A 448 -5.98 2.17 10.40
CA LEU A 448 -5.94 0.79 9.92
C LEU A 448 -4.83 -0.03 10.59
N ILE A 449 -3.64 0.54 10.81
CA ILE A 449 -2.59 -0.14 11.58
C ILE A 449 -3.03 -0.32 13.03
N LEU A 450 -3.61 0.71 13.66
CA LEU A 450 -4.10 0.61 15.03
C LEU A 450 -5.20 -0.45 15.16
N SER A 451 -6.09 -0.56 14.16
CA SER A 451 -7.06 -1.65 14.08
C SER A 451 -6.42 -3.03 14.05
N SER A 452 -5.34 -3.22 13.28
CA SER A 452 -4.61 -4.49 13.23
C SER A 452 -3.96 -4.80 14.58
N PHE A 453 -3.30 -3.82 15.18
CA PHE A 453 -2.67 -3.98 16.50
C PHE A 453 -3.70 -4.40 17.56
N LEU A 454 -4.85 -3.74 17.64
CA LEU A 454 -5.92 -4.12 18.57
C LEU A 454 -6.53 -5.50 18.28
N SER A 455 -6.51 -5.93 17.01
CA SER A 455 -6.94 -7.29 16.62
C SER A 455 -5.90 -8.35 16.99
N SER A 456 -4.62 -7.97 17.15
CA SER A 456 -3.51 -8.88 17.42
C SER A 456 -3.12 -9.01 18.90
N VAL A 457 -3.57 -8.12 19.78
CA VAL A 457 -3.38 -8.20 21.25
C VAL A 457 -3.81 -9.56 21.91
N PRO A 458 -4.79 -10.33 21.41
CA PRO A 458 -5.23 -11.58 22.06
C PRO A 458 -4.40 -12.85 21.76
N TRP A 459 -3.36 -12.80 20.92
CA TRP A 459 -2.64 -14.00 20.45
C TRP A 459 -1.55 -14.51 21.42
N HIS A 460 -1.54 -14.05 22.68
CA HIS A 460 -0.52 -14.38 23.69
C HIS A 460 -1.04 -15.13 24.92
N THR A 461 -2.24 -15.68 24.89
CA THR A 461 -2.73 -16.57 25.96
C THR A 461 -3.36 -17.81 25.35
N ASP A 462 -2.71 -18.94 25.59
CA ASP A 462 -3.06 -20.34 25.35
C ASP A 462 -4.37 -20.71 24.63
N SER A 463 -4.20 -21.76 23.81
CA SER A 463 -5.22 -22.55 23.14
C SER A 463 -6.39 -22.89 24.08
N SER A 464 -7.52 -22.20 23.88
CA SER A 464 -8.91 -22.66 24.03
C SER A 464 -9.88 -21.53 24.40
N ARG A 465 -9.42 -20.39 24.92
CA ARG A 465 -10.31 -19.31 25.39
C ARG A 465 -9.68 -17.90 25.36
N SER A 466 -9.04 -17.53 24.25
CA SER A 466 -8.64 -16.14 24.03
C SER A 466 -9.88 -15.26 23.76
N ARG A 467 -10.54 -14.81 24.84
CA ARG A 467 -11.46 -13.68 24.76
C ARG A 467 -10.60 -12.45 24.49
N THR A 468 -10.48 -12.07 23.21
CA THR A 468 -10.27 -10.65 22.88
C THR A 468 -11.16 -9.85 23.81
N SER A 469 -10.64 -8.85 24.54
CA SER A 469 -11.56 -8.02 25.30
C SER A 469 -12.62 -7.52 24.31
N PRO A 470 -13.92 -7.75 24.57
CA PRO A 470 -14.96 -7.46 23.58
C PRO A 470 -14.91 -5.98 23.17
N LEU A 471 -14.38 -5.13 24.05
CA LEU A 471 -14.06 -3.73 23.79
C LEU A 471 -12.96 -3.53 22.75
N ALA A 472 -11.81 -4.21 22.85
CA ALA A 472 -10.73 -4.09 21.86
C ALA A 472 -11.17 -4.61 20.48
N GLY A 473 -11.91 -5.72 20.44
CA GLY A 473 -12.48 -6.25 19.20
C GLY A 473 -13.46 -5.27 18.54
N ARG A 474 -14.35 -4.64 19.33
CA ARG A 474 -15.27 -3.58 18.84
C ARG A 474 -14.52 -2.35 18.36
N ALA A 475 -13.53 -1.88 19.13
CA ALA A 475 -12.69 -0.74 18.77
C ALA A 475 -11.93 -1.00 17.45
N ALA A 476 -11.33 -2.19 17.29
CA ALA A 476 -10.65 -2.58 16.07
C ALA A 476 -11.58 -2.56 14.84
N VAL A 477 -12.81 -3.05 14.99
CA VAL A 477 -13.83 -3.01 13.93
C VAL A 477 -14.26 -1.57 13.61
N LEU A 478 -14.45 -0.72 14.62
CA LEU A 478 -14.82 0.68 14.44
C LEU A 478 -13.73 1.45 13.71
N LEU A 479 -12.48 1.40 14.19
CA LEU A 479 -11.34 2.07 13.54
C LEU A 479 -11.18 1.67 12.08
N ARG A 480 -11.36 0.37 11.77
CA ARG A 480 -11.29 -0.16 10.41
C ARG A 480 -12.39 0.38 9.50
N ARG A 481 -13.63 0.40 9.99
CA ARG A 481 -14.78 0.93 9.24
C ARG A 481 -14.59 2.43 8.99
N SER A 482 -14.23 3.18 10.02
CA SER A 482 -13.94 4.61 9.92
C SER A 482 -12.80 4.89 8.94
N GLY A 483 -11.70 4.15 9.02
CA GLY A 483 -10.56 4.29 8.10
C GLY A 483 -10.95 4.06 6.64
N LYS A 484 -11.77 3.05 6.34
CA LYS A 484 -12.25 2.79 4.97
C LYS A 484 -13.22 3.85 4.44
N ILE A 485 -14.16 4.30 5.27
CA ILE A 485 -15.09 5.38 4.90
C ILE A 485 -14.30 6.64 4.61
N LEU A 486 -13.38 6.99 5.52
CA LEU A 486 -12.53 8.16 5.38
C LEU A 486 -11.63 8.07 4.14
N ALA A 487 -11.10 6.90 3.81
CA ALA A 487 -10.36 6.67 2.56
C ALA A 487 -11.24 6.92 1.33
N GLY A 488 -12.47 6.40 1.30
CA GLY A 488 -13.41 6.64 0.21
C GLY A 488 -13.75 8.13 0.04
N MET A 489 -13.97 8.83 1.15
CA MET A 489 -14.18 10.29 1.14
C MET A 489 -12.94 11.03 0.64
N ASN A 490 -11.74 10.64 1.07
CA ASN A 490 -10.49 11.27 0.66
C ASN A 490 -10.14 11.02 -0.82
N ALA A 491 -10.45 9.82 -1.33
CA ALA A 491 -10.32 9.49 -2.75
C ALA A 491 -11.27 10.33 -3.60
N THR A 492 -12.51 10.53 -3.14
CA THR A 492 -13.47 11.43 -3.78
C THR A 492 -12.97 12.88 -3.73
N TRP A 493 -12.44 13.30 -2.59
CA TRP A 493 -11.91 14.64 -2.37
C TRP A 493 -10.79 15.00 -3.34
N ILE A 494 -9.80 14.12 -3.56
CA ILE A 494 -8.69 14.43 -4.47
C ILE A 494 -9.16 14.53 -5.94
N VAL A 495 -10.12 13.69 -6.35
CA VAL A 495 -10.72 13.78 -7.69
C VAL A 495 -11.51 15.09 -7.84
N LEU A 496 -12.34 15.43 -6.85
CA LEU A 496 -13.09 16.69 -6.84
C LEU A 496 -12.15 17.91 -6.84
N THR A 497 -11.05 17.86 -6.10
CA THR A 497 -10.02 18.91 -6.08
C THR A 497 -9.47 19.15 -7.50
N CYS A 498 -9.17 18.08 -8.24
CA CYS A 498 -8.71 18.19 -9.62
C CYS A 498 -9.80 18.79 -10.52
N LEU A 499 -11.04 18.32 -10.41
CA LEU A 499 -12.17 18.84 -11.19
C LEU A 499 -12.45 20.31 -10.89
N PHE A 500 -12.42 20.74 -9.63
CA PHE A 500 -12.61 22.12 -9.22
C PHE A 500 -11.49 23.03 -9.74
N GLN A 501 -10.27 22.53 -9.81
CA GLN A 501 -9.13 23.26 -10.36
C GLN A 501 -9.21 23.42 -11.89
N PHE A 502 -9.70 22.39 -12.61
CA PHE A 502 -9.82 22.44 -14.07
C PHE A 502 -11.05 23.20 -14.55
N THR A 503 -12.17 23.12 -13.81
CA THR A 503 -13.41 23.84 -14.14
C THR A 503 -13.35 25.33 -13.80
N GLY A 504 -12.43 25.74 -12.93
CA GLY A 504 -12.31 27.13 -12.46
C GLY A 504 -13.17 27.43 -11.22
N ILE A 505 -13.69 26.41 -10.53
CA ILE A 505 -14.40 26.60 -9.25
C ILE A 505 -13.48 27.26 -8.21
N TYR A 506 -12.20 26.90 -8.20
CA TYR A 506 -11.20 27.56 -7.36
C TYR A 506 -10.74 28.93 -7.88
N ASP A 507 -11.20 29.39 -9.04
CA ASP A 507 -10.94 30.74 -9.56
C ASP A 507 -12.01 31.73 -9.03
N SER A 508 -12.35 31.65 -7.74
CA SER A 508 -13.23 32.60 -7.04
C SER A 508 -12.39 33.61 -6.25
N CYS A 509 -12.98 34.75 -5.88
CA CYS A 509 -12.32 35.74 -5.03
C CYS A 509 -11.91 35.14 -3.68
N TRP A 510 -12.73 34.26 -3.08
CA TRP A 510 -12.43 33.61 -1.80
C TRP A 510 -11.19 32.72 -1.87
N CYS A 511 -11.11 31.89 -2.92
CA CYS A 511 -10.02 30.94 -3.07
C CYS A 511 -8.73 31.59 -3.56
N THR A 512 -8.82 32.54 -4.48
CA THR A 512 -7.65 33.22 -5.07
C THR A 512 -7.04 34.21 -4.09
N SER A 513 -7.83 34.86 -3.23
CA SER A 513 -7.29 35.82 -2.26
C SER A 513 -6.66 35.19 -1.01
N SER A 514 -6.59 33.85 -0.96
CA SER A 514 -6.17 33.09 0.22
C SER A 514 -6.94 33.49 1.49
N HIS A 515 -8.25 33.77 1.36
CA HIS A 515 -9.08 34.24 2.47
C HIS A 515 -9.11 33.29 3.67
N LEU A 516 -9.00 31.98 3.41
CA LEU A 516 -8.89 30.95 4.46
C LEU A 516 -7.72 31.20 5.42
N TYR A 517 -6.59 31.70 4.93
CA TYR A 517 -5.38 31.96 5.71
C TYR A 517 -5.28 33.40 6.19
N LEU A 518 -5.56 34.37 5.30
CA LEU A 518 -5.33 35.80 5.56
C LEU A 518 -6.53 36.51 6.20
N GLY A 519 -7.72 35.92 6.15
CA GLY A 519 -8.96 36.51 6.68
C GLY A 519 -9.18 37.93 6.17
N ALA A 520 -9.27 38.90 7.08
CA ALA A 520 -9.49 40.30 6.74
C ALA A 520 -8.35 40.93 5.89
N ARG A 521 -7.15 40.35 5.89
CA ARG A 521 -5.99 40.82 5.10
C ARG A 521 -5.89 40.16 3.73
N ALA A 522 -6.93 39.44 3.30
CA ALA A 522 -6.93 38.71 2.03
C ALA A 522 -6.86 39.66 0.82
N TYR A 523 -5.99 39.32 -0.13
CA TYR A 523 -5.76 40.07 -1.35
C TYR A 523 -5.54 39.14 -2.53
N SER A 524 -5.91 39.58 -3.73
CA SER A 524 -5.80 38.82 -4.98
C SER A 524 -4.83 39.52 -5.92
N VAL A 525 -3.71 38.86 -6.24
CA VAL A 525 -2.75 39.35 -7.24
C VAL A 525 -3.31 39.15 -8.64
N LEU A 526 -3.35 40.23 -9.42
CA LEU A 526 -3.87 40.22 -10.79
C LEU A 526 -2.79 40.54 -11.83
N ILE A 527 -1.78 41.31 -11.45
CA ILE A 527 -0.67 41.71 -12.31
C ILE A 527 0.63 41.25 -11.66
N LEU A 528 1.37 40.41 -12.37
CA LEU A 528 2.68 39.91 -11.93
C LEU A 528 3.78 40.85 -12.38
N THR A 529 4.67 41.21 -11.45
CA THR A 529 5.89 41.96 -11.77
C THR A 529 7.01 41.01 -12.19
N PRO A 530 8.06 41.49 -12.89
CA PRO A 530 9.22 40.67 -13.22
C PRO A 530 9.90 40.03 -11.99
N ALA A 531 9.89 40.73 -10.85
CA ALA A 531 10.42 40.21 -9.59
C ALA A 531 9.60 39.02 -9.06
N ASP A 532 8.27 39.06 -9.20
CA ASP A 532 7.40 37.94 -8.80
C ASP A 532 7.61 36.71 -9.68
N ILE A 533 7.80 36.93 -10.98
CA ILE A 533 8.09 35.85 -11.94
C ILE A 533 9.42 35.19 -11.58
N ALA A 534 10.45 35.98 -11.27
CA ALA A 534 11.74 35.45 -10.82
C ALA A 534 11.62 34.69 -9.49
N ALA A 535 10.85 35.21 -8.53
CA ALA A 535 10.63 34.57 -7.23
C ALA A 535 9.86 33.23 -7.35
N LEU A 536 9.01 33.09 -8.36
CA LEU A 536 8.24 31.86 -8.60
C LEU A 536 9.13 30.68 -9.05
N TRP A 537 10.38 30.93 -9.40
CA TRP A 537 11.31 29.89 -9.79
C TRP A 537 11.68 28.96 -8.63
N TYR A 538 11.87 29.51 -7.42
CA TYR A 538 12.29 28.71 -6.26
C TYR A 538 11.24 27.65 -5.87
N PRO A 539 9.93 27.98 -5.74
CA PRO A 539 8.92 26.98 -5.45
C PRO A 539 8.76 25.92 -6.54
N VAL A 540 8.87 26.30 -7.82
CA VAL A 540 8.76 25.35 -8.95
C VAL A 540 9.91 24.35 -8.91
N VAL A 541 11.16 24.83 -8.81
CA VAL A 541 12.34 23.96 -8.72
C VAL A 541 12.29 23.10 -7.46
N GLY A 542 12.03 23.72 -6.30
CA GLY A 542 11.97 23.03 -5.02
C GLY A 542 10.89 21.94 -4.99
N ALA A 543 9.68 22.23 -5.46
CA ALA A 543 8.60 21.25 -5.54
C ALA A 543 8.92 20.10 -6.50
N THR A 544 9.53 20.41 -7.65
CA THR A 544 9.92 19.40 -8.65
C THR A 544 11.00 18.46 -8.10
N LEU A 545 12.04 19.02 -7.48
CA LEU A 545 13.13 18.26 -6.86
C LEU A 545 12.62 17.40 -5.70
N LEU A 546 11.75 17.95 -4.86
CA LEU A 546 11.15 17.20 -3.76
C LEU A 546 10.31 16.03 -4.28
N ALA A 547 9.31 16.30 -5.13
CA ALA A 547 8.38 15.27 -5.60
C ALA A 547 9.08 14.19 -6.43
N SER A 548 9.95 14.57 -7.36
CA SER A 548 10.68 13.62 -8.21
C SER A 548 11.77 12.88 -7.42
N GLY A 549 12.46 13.59 -6.52
CA GLY A 549 13.53 13.03 -5.69
C GLY A 549 13.02 11.93 -4.77
N VAL A 550 11.86 12.14 -4.10
CA VAL A 550 11.29 11.08 -3.24
C VAL A 550 10.83 9.85 -4.03
N VAL A 551 10.34 10.04 -5.25
CA VAL A 551 9.94 8.94 -6.14
C VAL A 551 11.15 8.12 -6.57
N ILE A 552 12.23 8.80 -6.99
CA ILE A 552 13.49 8.15 -7.36
C ILE A 552 14.09 7.41 -6.15
N ALA A 553 14.10 8.04 -4.98
CA ALA A 553 14.61 7.42 -3.75
C ALA A 553 13.80 6.17 -3.37
N PHE A 554 12.48 6.23 -3.49
CA PHE A 554 11.60 5.09 -3.21
C PHE A 554 11.85 3.94 -4.19
N ILE A 555 11.89 4.21 -5.50
CA ILE A 555 12.19 3.19 -6.54
C ILE A 555 13.58 2.57 -6.33
N THR A 556 14.59 3.41 -6.05
CA THR A 556 15.95 2.96 -5.76
C THR A 556 15.97 2.01 -4.56
N PHE A 557 15.28 2.37 -3.47
CA PHE A 557 15.18 1.54 -2.28
C PHE A 557 14.56 0.17 -2.57
N ILE A 558 13.49 0.12 -3.37
CA ILE A 558 12.86 -1.14 -3.79
C ILE A 558 13.83 -2.01 -4.58
N ASN A 559 14.53 -1.42 -5.55
CA ASN A 559 15.48 -2.15 -6.38
C ASN A 559 16.67 -2.68 -5.55
N VAL A 560 17.09 -1.96 -4.51
CA VAL A 560 18.13 -2.43 -3.57
C VAL A 560 17.64 -3.61 -2.73
N LEU A 561 16.39 -3.59 -2.26
CA LEU A 561 15.82 -4.71 -1.49
C LEU A 561 15.49 -5.93 -2.35
N ARG A 562 15.38 -5.74 -3.67
CA ARG A 562 15.11 -6.82 -4.61
C ARG A 562 16.42 -7.55 -4.94
N GLU A 563 16.78 -8.53 -4.12
CA GLU A 563 17.84 -9.47 -4.49
C GLU A 563 17.41 -10.29 -5.72
N PRO A 564 18.33 -10.56 -6.69
CA PRO A 564 18.03 -11.37 -7.86
C PRO A 564 17.58 -12.78 -7.46
N GLU A 565 16.71 -13.38 -8.27
CA GLU A 565 16.37 -14.78 -8.10
C GLU A 565 17.65 -15.61 -8.23
N ILE A 566 17.97 -16.37 -7.18
CA ILE A 566 19.02 -17.38 -7.24
C ILE A 566 18.55 -18.38 -8.30
N PRO A 567 19.33 -18.63 -9.37
CA PRO A 567 18.94 -19.59 -10.39
C PRO A 567 18.68 -20.93 -9.72
N SER A 568 17.57 -21.58 -10.09
CA SER A 568 17.27 -22.94 -9.65
C SER A 568 18.49 -23.81 -9.92
N PRO A 569 18.98 -24.61 -8.95
CA PRO A 569 19.98 -25.62 -9.26
C PRO A 569 19.38 -26.53 -10.33
N THR A 570 20.04 -26.56 -11.48
CA THR A 570 19.74 -27.42 -12.63
C THR A 570 19.83 -28.89 -12.26
#